data_AF-A0A170XK44-F1
#
_entry.id   AF-A0A170XK44-F1
#
_cell.length_a   1.000
_cell.length_b   1.000
_cell.length_c   1.000
_cell.angle_alpha   90.00
_cell.angle_beta   90.00
_cell.angle_gamma   90.00
#
_symmetry.space_group_name_H-M   'P 1'
#
loop_
_entity.id
_entity.type
_entity.pdbx_description
1 polymer ?
#
loop_
_entity_poly.entity_id
_entity_poly.type
_entity_poly.pdbx_seq_one_letter_code
_entity_poly.pdbx_strand_id
1 'polypeptide(L)'
;TQETPKCIQLLKFISDNENVEYTGQEDCLYLDIYIPQLPSSNSKLPVIMYIHGGGFKRGHAGSKYKADYFMDENIILVSLHYRISVLGFLSTEDSIIPGNFGLKDQAMALKWLFKNVDIFGGDPEKLTIFGGSAGAVSTHYHMASPLSKNIIKGAISQSGVMNRFWMFAPPGMSKPIAKDIAQKFGCGNQQDVQLLKCLQQIPAEKLISAEMFYTDHFVNMTVTFLPTQEAPAEGAFLPFDPTTEVTTLPWITGVNNLEAPVMHNNSTTETFIEKIDEVLPKVLSLNRSSP
;
A
#
# COMPACT_ATOMS: atom_id res chain seq x y z
N THR A 1 19.50 0.83 19.63
CA THR A 1 18.32 0.60 18.76
C THR A 1 18.66 1.11 17.37
N GLN A 2 18.35 0.32 16.33
CA GLN A 2 18.57 0.66 14.91
C GLN A 2 17.21 0.90 14.25
N GLU A 3 17.15 1.69 13.19
CA GLU A 3 15.93 1.82 12.40
C GLU A 3 15.58 0.50 11.72
N THR A 4 14.29 0.19 11.63
CA THR A 4 13.81 -1.03 10.99
C THR A 4 14.08 -0.96 9.48
N PRO A 5 14.50 -2.07 8.84
CA PRO A 5 14.70 -2.09 7.40
C PRO A 5 13.39 -1.85 6.65
N LYS A 6 13.39 -0.88 5.75
CA LYS A 6 12.26 -0.61 4.84
C LYS A 6 12.20 -1.65 3.71
N CYS A 7 11.00 -1.86 3.18
CA CYS A 7 10.81 -2.74 2.02
C CYS A 7 11.51 -2.19 0.78
N ILE A 8 12.07 -3.11 -0.01
CA ILE A 8 12.80 -2.79 -1.24
C ILE A 8 11.95 -1.98 -2.22
N GLN A 9 12.51 -0.87 -2.72
CA GLN A 9 11.81 0.09 -3.58
C GLN A 9 12.80 0.93 -4.41
N LEU A 10 12.32 1.49 -5.53
CA LEU A 10 13.10 2.39 -6.38
C LEU A 10 13.33 3.76 -5.70
N LEU A 11 14.56 4.30 -5.80
CA LEU A 11 14.96 5.59 -5.19
C LEU A 11 14.55 6.81 -6.02
N LYS A 12 14.66 6.75 -7.35
CA LYS A 12 14.35 7.85 -8.29
C LYS A 12 13.74 7.33 -9.60
N PHE A 13 12.85 8.14 -10.19
CA PHE A 13 12.21 7.93 -11.49
C PHE A 13 12.98 8.57 -12.67
N ILE A 14 14.12 9.23 -12.42
CA ILE A 14 14.86 9.96 -13.46
C ILE A 14 16.12 9.20 -13.78
N SER A 15 16.15 8.52 -14.93
CA SER A 15 17.38 8.10 -15.57
C SER A 15 17.53 8.88 -16.88
N ASP A 16 18.37 9.91 -16.86
CA ASP A 16 19.21 10.20 -18.03
C ASP A 16 20.39 9.20 -18.12
N ASN A 17 20.51 8.24 -17.18
CA ASN A 17 21.55 7.21 -17.17
C ASN A 17 21.02 5.85 -16.70
N GLU A 18 21.40 4.79 -17.41
CA GLU A 18 20.97 3.37 -17.31
C GLU A 18 21.11 2.67 -15.94
N ASN A 19 21.39 3.38 -14.84
CA ASN A 19 21.56 2.81 -13.50
C ASN A 19 20.29 2.98 -12.65
N VAL A 20 19.54 1.90 -12.49
CA VAL A 20 18.38 1.82 -11.58
C VAL A 20 18.85 1.81 -10.12
N GLU A 21 18.60 2.89 -9.39
CA GLU A 21 18.88 2.96 -7.95
C GLU A 21 17.68 2.44 -7.13
N TYR A 22 17.97 1.56 -6.17
CA TYR A 22 16.98 1.02 -5.23
C TYR A 22 17.48 1.14 -3.78
N THR A 23 16.56 0.98 -2.83
CA THR A 23 16.84 1.02 -1.40
C THR A 23 15.91 0.07 -0.65
N GLY A 24 16.30 -0.38 0.54
CA GLY A 24 15.55 -1.36 1.32
C GLY A 24 15.90 -2.81 0.97
N GLN A 25 15.15 -3.75 1.55
CA GLN A 25 15.38 -5.19 1.39
C GLN A 25 14.05 -5.95 1.47
N GLU A 26 14.04 -7.25 1.14
CA GLU A 26 12.83 -8.09 1.23
C GLU A 26 12.43 -8.40 2.67
N ASP A 27 13.40 -8.64 3.55
CA ASP A 27 13.16 -8.78 4.99
C ASP A 27 12.88 -7.40 5.61
N CYS A 28 11.64 -6.97 5.48
CA CYS A 28 11.18 -5.65 5.89
C CYS A 28 9.93 -5.65 6.76
N LEU A 29 9.34 -6.81 7.06
CA LEU A 29 8.06 -6.91 7.78
C LEU A 29 8.22 -6.69 9.29
N TYR A 30 8.52 -5.44 9.63
CA TYR A 30 8.72 -4.94 10.98
C TYR A 30 7.68 -3.87 11.31
N LEU A 31 7.46 -3.68 12.61
CA LEU A 31 6.71 -2.56 13.16
C LEU A 31 7.51 -1.91 14.28
N ASP A 32 7.27 -0.61 14.45
CA ASP A 32 7.83 0.20 15.52
C ASP A 32 6.70 0.61 16.46
N ILE A 33 6.93 0.46 17.77
CA ILE A 33 5.97 0.78 18.83
C ILE A 33 6.55 1.93 19.64
N TYR A 34 5.81 3.03 19.69
CA TYR A 34 6.14 4.22 20.45
C TYR A 34 5.15 4.34 21.59
N ILE A 35 5.70 4.38 22.80
CA ILE A 35 4.94 4.40 24.05
C ILE A 35 5.34 5.68 24.78
N PRO A 36 4.38 6.55 25.15
CA PRO A 36 4.68 7.71 25.97
C PRO A 36 5.17 7.25 27.35
N GLN A 37 5.68 8.18 28.17
CA GLN A 37 5.92 7.85 29.57
C GLN A 37 4.58 7.44 30.20
N LEU A 38 4.46 6.15 30.52
CA LEU A 38 3.23 5.60 31.06
C LEU A 38 2.88 6.36 32.35
N PRO A 39 1.68 6.96 32.46
CA PRO A 39 1.26 7.53 33.72
C PRO A 39 1.27 6.42 34.78
N SER A 40 1.49 6.77 36.05
CA SER A 40 1.53 5.83 37.18
C SER A 40 0.21 5.06 37.42
N SER A 41 -0.78 5.21 36.54
CA SER A 41 -2.07 4.54 36.58
C SER A 41 -2.04 3.20 35.84
N ASN A 42 -2.74 2.21 36.39
CA ASN A 42 -2.98 0.90 35.75
C ASN A 42 -3.94 0.96 34.54
N SER A 43 -4.13 2.13 33.91
CA SER A 43 -5.08 2.31 32.80
C SER A 43 -4.42 2.00 31.46
N LYS A 44 -5.02 1.10 30.68
CA LYS A 44 -4.57 0.80 29.31
C LYS A 44 -4.83 1.98 28.37
N LEU A 45 -3.88 2.27 27.48
CA LEU A 45 -3.92 3.39 26.54
C LEU A 45 -4.60 3.00 25.21
N PRO A 46 -5.33 3.91 24.55
CA PRO A 46 -5.73 3.74 23.16
C PRO A 46 -4.53 3.48 22.25
N VAL A 47 -4.74 2.71 21.18
CA VAL A 47 -3.69 2.30 20.25
C VAL A 47 -4.01 2.84 18.88
N ILE A 48 -3.07 3.55 18.27
CA ILE A 48 -3.21 4.10 16.92
C ILE A 48 -2.12 3.49 16.03
N MET A 49 -2.53 2.84 14.94
CA MET A 49 -1.61 2.26 13.97
C MET A 49 -1.57 3.09 12.67
N TYR A 50 -0.38 3.58 12.32
CA TYR A 50 -0.11 4.32 11.09
C TYR A 50 0.26 3.39 9.94
N ILE A 51 -0.50 3.46 8.85
CA ILE A 51 -0.21 2.80 7.57
C ILE A 51 0.34 3.86 6.60
N HIS A 52 1.61 3.71 6.19
CA HIS A 52 2.24 4.69 5.33
C HIS A 52 1.64 4.71 3.92
N GLY A 53 1.62 5.91 3.31
CA GLY A 53 1.27 6.09 1.90
C GLY A 53 2.43 5.77 0.95
N GLY A 54 2.36 6.32 -0.27
CA GLY A 54 3.39 6.13 -1.30
C GLY A 54 2.93 5.33 -2.52
N GLY A 55 1.63 5.34 -2.81
CA GLY A 55 1.07 4.74 -4.02
C GLY A 55 1.30 3.24 -4.13
N PHE A 56 1.39 2.53 -3.00
CA PHE A 56 1.73 1.11 -2.90
C PHE A 56 3.08 0.71 -3.53
N LYS A 57 3.90 1.66 -4.01
CA LYS A 57 5.17 1.41 -4.72
C LYS A 57 6.41 1.89 -3.96
N ARG A 58 6.21 2.73 -2.95
CA ARG A 58 7.27 3.30 -2.10
C ARG A 58 6.70 3.65 -0.73
N GLY A 59 7.58 4.07 0.17
CA GLY A 59 7.24 4.47 1.53
C GLY A 59 7.91 3.60 2.57
N HIS A 60 7.82 4.02 3.83
CA HIS A 60 8.32 3.31 4.99
C HIS A 60 7.55 3.77 6.22
N ALA A 61 7.60 2.97 7.29
CA ALA A 61 7.20 3.37 8.64
C ALA A 61 8.10 4.56 9.00
N GLY A 62 7.49 5.73 9.22
CA GLY A 62 8.23 6.99 9.33
C GLY A 62 9.33 6.95 10.41
N SER A 63 10.27 7.89 10.33
CA SER A 63 11.32 8.00 11.35
C SER A 63 10.75 8.32 12.73
N LYS A 64 11.52 7.95 13.76
CA LYS A 64 11.24 8.26 15.18
C LYS A 64 10.78 9.71 15.41
N TYR A 65 11.33 10.67 14.66
CA TYR A 65 11.05 12.10 14.79
C TYR A 65 9.60 12.48 14.50
N LYS A 66 8.85 11.63 13.78
CA LYS A 66 7.42 11.85 13.54
C LYS A 66 6.54 11.38 14.69
N ALA A 67 7.05 10.45 15.51
CA ALA A 67 6.35 9.95 16.68
C ALA A 67 6.33 10.98 17.81
N ASP A 68 7.31 11.89 17.85
CA ASP A 68 7.47 12.90 18.92
C ASP A 68 6.16 13.66 19.21
N TYR A 69 5.43 14.09 18.16
CA TYR A 69 4.14 14.78 18.33
C TYR A 69 3.05 13.93 18.97
N PHE A 70 3.09 12.61 18.77
CA PHE A 70 2.14 11.68 19.38
C PHE A 70 2.55 11.28 20.80
N MET A 71 3.83 11.40 21.15
CA MET A 71 4.32 11.05 22.49
C MET A 71 3.98 12.10 23.56
N ASP A 72 3.48 13.27 23.15
CA ASP A 72 2.84 14.25 24.03
C ASP A 72 1.40 13.84 24.44
N GLU A 73 0.83 12.81 23.78
CA GLU A 73 -0.53 12.33 24.00
C GLU A 73 -0.55 10.98 24.74
N ASN A 74 -1.65 10.70 25.45
CA ASN A 74 -1.85 9.42 26.16
C ASN A 74 -2.31 8.29 25.20
N ILE A 75 -1.52 8.00 24.17
CA ILE A 75 -1.79 6.97 23.17
C ILE A 75 -0.53 6.15 22.87
N ILE A 76 -0.70 4.90 22.43
CA ILE A 76 0.40 4.12 21.85
C ILE A 76 0.33 4.29 20.33
N LEU A 77 1.44 4.74 19.73
CA LEU A 77 1.58 4.82 18.28
C LEU A 77 2.32 3.58 17.78
N VAL A 78 1.78 2.96 16.74
CA VAL A 78 2.43 1.85 16.04
C VAL A 78 2.57 2.21 14.57
N SER A 79 3.76 2.05 14.00
CA SER A 79 3.96 2.18 12.55
C SER A 79 4.49 0.88 11.98
N LEU A 80 4.09 0.52 10.76
CA LEU A 80 4.52 -0.73 10.13
C LEU A 80 5.07 -0.53 8.73
N HIS A 81 5.92 -1.46 8.33
CA HIS A 81 6.24 -1.75 6.95
C HIS A 81 5.30 -2.84 6.40
N TYR A 82 5.04 -2.77 5.10
CA TYR A 82 4.32 -3.80 4.35
C TYR A 82 4.94 -3.91 2.96
N ARG A 83 4.86 -5.09 2.33
CA ARG A 83 5.40 -5.27 0.97
C ARG A 83 4.69 -4.34 -0.01
N ILE A 84 5.47 -3.77 -0.92
CA ILE A 84 5.06 -2.77 -1.91
C ILE A 84 5.45 -3.25 -3.31
N SER A 85 4.96 -2.54 -4.33
CA SER A 85 5.24 -2.78 -5.74
C SER A 85 4.88 -4.22 -6.14
N VAL A 86 5.61 -4.77 -7.12
CA VAL A 86 5.45 -6.15 -7.62
C VAL A 86 5.47 -7.19 -6.49
N LEU A 87 6.29 -6.99 -5.45
CA LEU A 87 6.40 -7.95 -4.34
C LEU A 87 5.18 -7.92 -3.41
N GLY A 88 4.48 -6.78 -3.34
CA GLY A 88 3.29 -6.61 -2.52
C GLY A 88 1.98 -6.88 -3.28
N PHE A 89 1.95 -6.67 -4.59
CA PHE A 89 0.68 -6.46 -5.31
C PHE A 89 0.60 -7.16 -6.68
N LEU A 90 1.60 -7.93 -7.11
CA LEU A 90 1.48 -8.78 -8.30
C LEU A 90 0.34 -9.79 -8.12
N SER A 91 -0.51 -9.95 -9.15
CA SER A 91 -1.59 -10.93 -9.14
C SER A 91 -1.80 -11.57 -10.50
N THR A 92 -1.98 -12.90 -10.52
CA THR A 92 -2.45 -13.67 -11.68
C THR A 92 -3.96 -13.93 -11.64
N GLU A 93 -4.65 -13.36 -10.65
CA GLU A 93 -6.10 -13.51 -10.40
C GLU A 93 -6.52 -14.99 -10.22
N ASP A 94 -5.61 -15.81 -9.72
CA ASP A 94 -5.84 -17.19 -9.32
C ASP A 94 -5.49 -17.39 -7.84
N SER A 95 -5.60 -18.62 -7.34
CA SER A 95 -5.29 -18.94 -5.95
C SER A 95 -3.80 -19.06 -5.64
N ILE A 96 -2.92 -19.09 -6.65
CA ILE A 96 -1.46 -19.24 -6.51
C ILE A 96 -0.81 -17.88 -6.28
N ILE A 97 -1.13 -16.88 -7.10
CA ILE A 97 -0.70 -15.49 -6.94
C ILE A 97 -1.95 -14.60 -6.88
N PRO A 98 -2.74 -14.65 -5.78
CA PRO A 98 -3.99 -13.91 -5.68
C PRO A 98 -3.79 -12.38 -5.60
N GLY A 99 -2.58 -11.93 -5.22
CA GLY A 99 -2.27 -10.53 -4.96
C GLY A 99 -2.55 -10.10 -3.53
N ASN A 100 -2.59 -8.79 -3.34
CA ASN A 100 -2.84 -8.11 -2.06
C ASN A 100 -1.91 -8.56 -0.92
N PHE A 101 -0.69 -9.04 -1.22
CA PHE A 101 0.27 -9.48 -0.20
C PHE A 101 0.64 -8.35 0.76
N GLY A 102 0.81 -7.12 0.26
CA GLY A 102 1.04 -5.95 1.10
C GLY A 102 -0.12 -5.66 2.06
N LEU A 103 -1.37 -5.80 1.61
CA LEU A 103 -2.54 -5.62 2.48
C LEU A 103 -2.69 -6.77 3.49
N LYS A 104 -2.32 -8.00 3.09
CA LYS A 104 -2.25 -9.16 3.98
C LYS A 104 -1.16 -9.00 5.05
N ASP A 105 -0.04 -8.36 4.72
CA ASP A 105 1.00 -8.00 5.70
C ASP A 105 0.44 -7.02 6.73
N GLN A 106 -0.29 -5.98 6.30
CA GLN A 106 -0.96 -5.04 7.19
C GLN A 106 -1.99 -5.76 8.10
N ALA A 107 -2.77 -6.69 7.53
CA ALA A 107 -3.73 -7.49 8.32
C ALA A 107 -3.03 -8.41 9.33
N MET A 108 -1.88 -8.97 8.98
CA MET A 108 -1.07 -9.78 9.89
C MET A 108 -0.52 -8.92 11.03
N ALA A 109 -0.01 -7.73 10.72
CA ALA A 109 0.49 -6.79 11.72
C ALA A 109 -0.63 -6.33 12.68
N LEU A 110 -1.83 -6.07 12.17
CA LEU A 110 -3.01 -5.78 13.00
C LEU A 110 -3.38 -6.94 13.92
N LYS A 111 -3.39 -8.18 13.41
CA LYS A 111 -3.65 -9.38 14.22
C LYS A 111 -2.58 -9.57 15.29
N TRP A 112 -1.32 -9.33 14.96
CA TRP A 112 -0.23 -9.38 15.93
C TRP A 112 -0.41 -8.29 16.98
N LEU A 113 -0.69 -7.06 16.57
CA LEU A 113 -0.87 -5.93 17.48
C LEU A 113 -2.04 -6.19 18.44
N PHE A 114 -3.19 -6.60 17.94
CA PHE A 114 -4.37 -6.93 18.75
C PHE A 114 -4.08 -7.97 19.84
N LYS A 115 -3.24 -8.97 19.54
CA LYS A 115 -2.87 -10.03 20.50
C LYS A 115 -1.81 -9.61 21.51
N ASN A 116 -0.98 -8.63 21.18
CA ASN A 116 0.23 -8.33 21.95
C ASN A 116 0.22 -6.95 22.60
N VAL A 117 -0.63 -6.01 22.17
CA VAL A 117 -0.50 -4.60 22.58
C VAL A 117 -0.66 -4.38 24.09
N ASP A 118 -1.31 -5.30 24.79
CA ASP A 118 -1.45 -5.26 26.24
C ASP A 118 -0.11 -5.28 26.98
N ILE A 119 0.90 -5.99 26.47
CA ILE A 119 2.22 -6.05 27.10
C ILE A 119 2.93 -4.69 27.07
N PHE A 120 2.49 -3.80 26.18
CA PHE A 120 2.96 -2.43 26.03
C PHE A 120 2.07 -1.42 26.76
N GLY A 121 1.05 -1.88 27.49
CA GLY A 121 0.07 -1.04 28.19
C GLY A 121 -1.06 -0.54 27.29
N GLY A 122 -1.27 -1.14 26.12
CA GLY A 122 -2.35 -0.74 25.19
C GLY A 122 -3.64 -1.51 25.39
N ASP A 123 -4.75 -0.87 25.06
CA ASP A 123 -6.10 -1.45 25.09
C ASP A 123 -6.45 -1.98 23.69
N PRO A 124 -6.49 -3.31 23.48
CA PRO A 124 -6.84 -3.89 22.17
C PRO A 124 -8.28 -3.56 21.74
N GLU A 125 -9.16 -3.19 22.66
CA GLU A 125 -10.52 -2.75 22.37
C GLU A 125 -10.62 -1.27 22.00
N LYS A 126 -9.49 -0.56 21.89
CA LYS A 126 -9.39 0.84 21.44
C LYS A 126 -8.33 1.01 20.36
N LEU A 127 -8.32 0.09 19.39
CA LEU A 127 -7.41 0.10 18.26
C LEU A 127 -8.01 0.87 17.08
N THR A 128 -7.38 1.98 16.71
CA THR A 128 -7.70 2.80 15.54
C THR A 128 -6.57 2.72 14.53
N ILE A 129 -6.90 2.72 13.24
CA ILE A 129 -5.92 2.79 12.16
C ILE A 129 -6.00 4.13 11.43
N PHE A 130 -4.88 4.62 10.91
CA PHE A 130 -4.87 5.81 10.06
C PHE A 130 -3.80 5.75 8.98
N GLY A 131 -4.01 6.50 7.91
CA GLY A 131 -3.00 6.66 6.88
C GLY A 131 -3.32 7.80 5.93
N GLY A 132 -2.31 8.16 5.14
CA GLY A 132 -2.40 9.19 4.09
C GLY A 132 -2.25 8.60 2.69
N SER A 133 -2.97 9.11 1.69
CA SER A 133 -2.88 8.67 0.30
C SER A 133 -3.13 7.14 0.18
N ALA A 134 -2.21 6.35 -0.37
CA ALA A 134 -2.33 4.88 -0.41
C ALA A 134 -2.51 4.23 0.98
N GLY A 135 -2.00 4.85 2.05
CA GLY A 135 -2.22 4.42 3.43
C GLY A 135 -3.65 4.69 3.90
N ALA A 136 -4.27 5.78 3.41
CA ALA A 136 -5.69 6.08 3.65
C ALA A 136 -6.61 5.12 2.92
N VAL A 137 -6.22 4.73 1.70
CA VAL A 137 -6.88 3.69 0.91
C VAL A 137 -6.80 2.34 1.62
N SER A 138 -5.59 1.96 2.07
CA SER A 138 -5.38 0.76 2.90
C SER A 138 -6.28 0.78 4.14
N THR A 139 -6.30 1.91 4.85
CA THR A 139 -7.15 2.12 6.02
C THR A 139 -8.62 1.88 5.71
N HIS A 140 -9.12 2.42 4.60
CA HIS A 140 -10.50 2.20 4.18
C HIS A 140 -10.75 0.73 3.79
N TYR A 141 -9.82 0.06 3.09
CA TYR A 141 -9.95 -1.38 2.81
C TYR A 141 -10.05 -2.22 4.09
N HIS A 142 -9.26 -1.91 5.13
CA HIS A 142 -9.32 -2.62 6.41
C HIS A 142 -10.68 -2.51 7.11
N MET A 143 -11.44 -1.43 6.88
CA MET A 143 -12.79 -1.29 7.42
C MET A 143 -13.80 -2.29 6.81
N ALA A 144 -13.57 -2.72 5.58
CA ALA A 144 -14.41 -3.68 4.87
C ALA A 144 -13.85 -5.11 4.90
N SER A 145 -12.53 -5.27 5.04
CA SER A 145 -11.87 -6.57 4.92
C SER A 145 -12.28 -7.57 6.01
N PRO A 146 -12.64 -8.81 5.67
CA PRO A 146 -12.91 -9.85 6.66
C PRO A 146 -11.68 -10.17 7.52
N LEU A 147 -10.46 -9.91 7.05
CA LEU A 147 -9.23 -10.18 7.79
C LEU A 147 -8.98 -9.20 8.95
N SER A 148 -9.69 -8.07 8.96
CA SER A 148 -9.55 -7.00 9.95
C SER A 148 -10.82 -6.79 10.79
N LYS A 149 -11.88 -7.53 10.44
CA LYS A 149 -13.17 -7.51 11.13
C LYS A 149 -12.98 -7.78 12.62
N ASN A 150 -13.66 -6.98 13.44
CA ASN A 150 -13.63 -7.02 14.91
C ASN A 150 -12.28 -6.61 15.57
N ILE A 151 -11.22 -6.37 14.80
CA ILE A 151 -9.92 -5.93 15.33
C ILE A 151 -9.89 -4.40 15.47
N ILE A 152 -10.19 -3.69 14.38
CA ILE A 152 -10.18 -2.23 14.38
C ILE A 152 -11.52 -1.68 14.88
N LYS A 153 -11.49 -0.55 15.58
CA LYS A 153 -12.67 0.10 16.16
C LYS A 153 -13.01 1.43 15.50
N GLY A 154 -12.08 1.97 14.73
CA GLY A 154 -12.25 3.20 13.96
C GLY A 154 -11.11 3.39 12.98
N ALA A 155 -11.29 4.34 12.08
CA ALA A 155 -10.36 4.61 11.00
C ALA A 155 -10.25 6.10 10.69
N ILE A 156 -9.07 6.55 10.26
CA ILE A 156 -8.84 7.91 9.76
C ILE A 156 -8.18 7.84 8.37
N SER A 157 -8.90 8.26 7.35
CA SER A 157 -8.44 8.26 5.95
C SER A 157 -8.12 9.69 5.49
N GLN A 158 -6.82 9.98 5.30
CA GLN A 158 -6.37 11.30 4.82
C GLN A 158 -6.05 11.23 3.32
N SER A 159 -6.85 11.88 2.48
CA SER A 159 -6.61 12.01 1.04
C SER A 159 -6.61 10.68 0.28
N GLY A 160 -7.46 9.73 0.66
CA GLY A 160 -7.61 8.46 -0.05
C GLY A 160 -8.75 7.59 0.47
N VAL A 161 -9.45 6.92 -0.45
CA VAL A 161 -10.59 6.03 -0.18
C VAL A 161 -10.60 4.86 -1.17
N MET A 162 -11.14 3.70 -0.77
CA MET A 162 -11.06 2.46 -1.58
C MET A 162 -11.78 2.52 -2.93
N ASN A 163 -12.83 3.34 -3.06
CA ASN A 163 -13.61 3.45 -4.30
C ASN A 163 -13.07 4.48 -5.32
N ARG A 164 -11.80 4.92 -5.19
CA ARG A 164 -11.15 5.76 -6.21
C ARG A 164 -10.70 4.90 -7.40
N PHE A 165 -11.05 5.33 -8.61
CA PHE A 165 -10.74 4.63 -9.87
C PHE A 165 -9.24 4.34 -10.09
N TRP A 166 -8.34 5.10 -9.46
CA TRP A 166 -6.89 4.97 -9.60
C TRP A 166 -6.25 4.11 -8.49
N MET A 167 -7.04 3.48 -7.61
CA MET A 167 -6.56 2.78 -6.39
C MET A 167 -7.07 1.35 -6.24
N PHE A 168 -7.63 0.80 -7.32
CA PHE A 168 -8.18 -0.54 -7.42
C PHE A 168 -8.00 -1.07 -8.84
N ALA A 169 -7.50 -2.30 -8.98
CA ALA A 169 -7.50 -3.04 -10.24
C ALA A 169 -8.78 -3.88 -10.35
N PRO A 170 -9.71 -3.55 -11.26
CA PRO A 170 -10.89 -4.37 -11.51
C PRO A 170 -10.51 -5.75 -12.05
N PRO A 171 -11.40 -6.76 -11.94
CA PRO A 171 -11.16 -8.09 -12.46
C PRO A 171 -10.71 -8.08 -13.93
N GLY A 172 -9.67 -8.83 -14.25
CA GLY A 172 -9.06 -8.92 -15.57
C GLY A 172 -7.93 -7.93 -15.84
N MET A 173 -7.70 -6.95 -14.96
CA MET A 173 -6.63 -5.96 -15.15
C MET A 173 -5.26 -6.45 -14.68
N SER A 174 -5.19 -7.22 -13.58
CA SER A 174 -3.91 -7.58 -12.96
C SER A 174 -3.20 -8.70 -13.72
N LYS A 175 -3.97 -9.69 -14.20
CA LYS A 175 -3.43 -10.89 -14.85
C LYS A 175 -2.63 -10.61 -16.14
N PRO A 176 -3.05 -9.73 -17.07
CA PRO A 176 -2.24 -9.37 -18.23
C PRO A 176 -0.91 -8.73 -17.85
N ILE A 177 -0.91 -7.84 -16.87
CA ILE A 177 0.31 -7.18 -16.36
C ILE A 177 1.27 -8.25 -15.79
N ALA A 178 0.77 -9.19 -15.00
CA ALA A 178 1.58 -10.26 -14.45
C ALA A 178 2.20 -11.16 -15.53
N LYS A 179 1.46 -11.44 -16.61
CA LYS A 179 1.97 -12.22 -17.75
C LYS A 179 3.07 -11.51 -18.53
N ASP A 180 2.89 -10.21 -18.82
CA ASP A 180 3.89 -9.42 -19.53
C ASP A 180 5.19 -9.31 -18.70
N ILE A 181 5.08 -9.08 -17.39
CA ILE A 181 6.22 -9.11 -16.46
C ILE A 181 6.92 -10.46 -16.49
N ALA A 182 6.16 -11.56 -16.40
CA ALA A 182 6.72 -12.90 -16.47
C ALA A 182 7.50 -13.10 -17.79
N GLN A 183 6.98 -12.62 -18.92
CA GLN A 183 7.68 -12.68 -20.20
C GLN A 183 8.98 -11.87 -20.17
N LYS A 184 8.97 -10.63 -19.67
CA LYS A 184 10.15 -9.75 -19.61
C LYS A 184 11.27 -10.31 -18.73
N PHE A 185 10.94 -11.08 -17.70
CA PHE A 185 11.93 -11.75 -16.85
C PHE A 185 12.22 -13.21 -17.24
N GLY A 186 11.77 -13.67 -18.40
CA GLY A 186 12.07 -15.02 -18.91
C GLY A 186 11.25 -16.15 -18.28
N CYS A 187 10.19 -15.83 -17.53
CA CYS A 187 9.23 -16.76 -16.94
C CYS A 187 7.96 -16.97 -17.77
N GLY A 188 7.84 -16.37 -18.96
CA GLY A 188 6.61 -16.36 -19.77
C GLY A 188 6.11 -17.73 -20.26
N ASN A 189 6.97 -18.75 -20.28
CA ASN A 189 6.60 -20.12 -20.66
C ASN A 189 6.05 -20.95 -19.49
N GLN A 190 6.06 -20.40 -18.27
CA GLN A 190 5.63 -21.08 -17.04
C GLN A 190 4.17 -20.72 -16.70
N GLN A 191 3.50 -21.59 -15.93
CA GLN A 191 2.14 -21.37 -15.45
C GLN A 191 2.01 -21.76 -13.97
N ASP A 192 0.97 -21.27 -13.30
CA ASP A 192 0.60 -21.61 -11.91
C ASP A 192 1.81 -21.59 -10.95
N VAL A 193 2.04 -22.70 -10.25
CA VAL A 193 3.12 -22.87 -9.28
C VAL A 193 4.51 -22.76 -9.93
N GLN A 194 4.66 -23.15 -11.20
CA GLN A 194 5.94 -23.05 -11.90
C GLN A 194 6.28 -21.60 -12.21
N LEU A 195 5.27 -20.79 -12.55
CA LEU A 195 5.43 -19.35 -12.74
C LEU A 195 5.87 -18.69 -11.43
N LEU A 196 5.19 -18.99 -10.32
CA LEU A 196 5.59 -18.48 -9.00
C LEU A 196 7.04 -18.82 -8.66
N LYS A 197 7.44 -20.10 -8.83
CA LYS A 197 8.81 -20.55 -8.57
C LYS A 197 9.83 -19.85 -9.45
N CYS A 198 9.52 -19.63 -10.73
CA CYS A 198 10.40 -18.91 -11.63
C CYS A 198 10.59 -17.45 -11.18
N LEU A 199 9.49 -16.76 -10.82
CA LEU A 199 9.57 -15.39 -10.36
C LEU A 199 10.36 -15.25 -9.05
N GLN A 200 10.22 -16.20 -8.13
CA GLN A 200 10.97 -16.25 -6.86
C GLN A 200 12.49 -16.47 -7.03
N GLN A 201 12.94 -16.88 -8.21
CA GLN A 201 14.38 -17.01 -8.51
C GLN A 201 15.00 -15.71 -9.03
N ILE A 202 14.18 -14.71 -9.36
CA ILE A 202 14.66 -13.41 -9.84
C ILE A 202 15.06 -12.57 -8.63
N PRO A 203 16.25 -11.94 -8.64
CA PRO A 203 16.64 -11.00 -7.60
C PRO A 203 15.61 -9.89 -7.41
N ALA A 204 15.27 -9.57 -6.17
CA ALA A 204 14.23 -8.59 -5.84
C ALA A 204 14.51 -7.21 -6.45
N GLU A 205 15.79 -6.82 -6.49
CA GLU A 205 16.28 -5.58 -7.10
C GLU A 205 15.90 -5.47 -8.58
N LYS A 206 15.90 -6.61 -9.29
CA LYS A 206 15.47 -6.67 -10.69
C LYS A 206 13.95 -6.67 -10.79
N LEU A 207 13.25 -7.40 -9.92
CA LEU A 207 11.79 -7.45 -9.95
C LEU A 207 11.17 -6.06 -9.75
N ILE A 208 11.67 -5.27 -8.81
CA ILE A 208 11.11 -3.92 -8.55
C ILE A 208 11.29 -2.95 -9.73
N SER A 209 12.19 -3.24 -10.69
CA SER A 209 12.29 -2.45 -11.91
C SER A 209 11.08 -2.62 -12.84
N ALA A 210 10.21 -3.60 -12.58
CA ALA A 210 8.98 -3.82 -13.34
C ALA A 210 8.07 -2.58 -13.36
N GLU A 211 8.11 -1.75 -12.30
CA GLU A 211 7.39 -0.46 -12.25
C GLU A 211 7.77 0.46 -13.43
N MET A 212 9.03 0.42 -13.87
CA MET A 212 9.52 1.31 -14.92
C MET A 212 8.96 0.94 -16.30
N PHE A 213 8.50 -0.30 -16.50
CA PHE A 213 7.93 -0.72 -17.79
C PHE A 213 6.59 -0.04 -18.11
N TYR A 214 5.88 0.43 -17.09
CA TYR A 214 4.54 1.00 -17.23
C TYR A 214 4.46 2.46 -16.77
N THR A 215 5.59 3.03 -16.34
CA THR A 215 5.64 4.45 -15.96
C THR A 215 5.87 5.29 -17.20
N ASP A 216 4.85 6.05 -17.62
CA ASP A 216 5.00 7.10 -18.62
C ASP A 216 5.68 8.32 -17.97
N HIS A 217 6.77 8.82 -18.56
CA HIS A 217 7.57 9.95 -18.06
C HIS A 217 6.73 11.23 -17.90
N PHE A 218 5.60 11.33 -18.60
CA PHE A 218 4.71 12.49 -18.56
C PHE A 218 3.65 12.43 -17.45
N VAL A 219 3.39 11.24 -16.86
CA VAL A 219 2.27 11.03 -15.93
C VAL A 219 2.73 10.18 -14.74
N ASN A 220 3.33 10.85 -13.75
CA ASN A 220 3.87 10.23 -12.52
C ASN A 220 2.78 9.67 -11.57
N MET A 221 1.50 9.69 -11.98
CA MET A 221 0.36 9.29 -11.16
C MET A 221 0.00 7.81 -11.27
N THR A 222 0.53 7.09 -12.27
CA THR A 222 0.15 5.68 -12.47
C THR A 222 0.77 4.80 -11.39
N VAL A 223 -0.07 4.00 -10.74
CA VAL A 223 0.33 2.89 -9.88
C VAL A 223 0.13 1.62 -10.71
N THR A 224 1.21 0.89 -10.96
CA THR A 224 1.19 -0.31 -11.82
C THR A 224 0.53 -1.48 -11.10
N PHE A 225 1.02 -1.78 -9.89
CA PHE A 225 0.56 -2.90 -9.07
C PHE A 225 -0.42 -2.37 -8.03
N LEU A 226 -1.70 -2.48 -8.38
CA LEU A 226 -2.79 -2.02 -7.53
C LEU A 226 -3.33 -3.17 -6.66
N PRO A 227 -3.96 -2.83 -5.52
CA PRO A 227 -4.90 -3.73 -4.86
C PRO A 227 -5.91 -4.28 -5.86
N THR A 228 -6.16 -5.59 -5.82
CA THR A 228 -7.01 -6.28 -6.79
C THR A 228 -8.15 -7.02 -6.09
N GLN A 229 -9.29 -7.17 -6.76
CA GLN A 229 -10.38 -7.98 -6.21
C GLN A 229 -9.99 -9.45 -6.27
N GLU A 230 -10.11 -10.13 -5.12
CA GLU A 230 -9.80 -11.55 -4.99
C GLU A 230 -11.08 -12.37 -5.12
N ALA A 231 -10.95 -13.59 -5.62
CA ALA A 231 -12.03 -14.57 -5.50
C ALA A 231 -12.35 -14.81 -4.01
N PRO A 232 -13.62 -15.02 -3.63
CA PRO A 232 -13.98 -15.37 -2.26
C PRO A 232 -13.27 -16.67 -1.83
N ALA A 233 -12.29 -16.54 -0.94
CA ALA A 233 -11.50 -17.65 -0.42
C ALA A 233 -11.06 -17.36 1.02
N GLU A 234 -10.71 -18.41 1.76
CA GLU A 234 -10.10 -18.25 3.07
C GLU A 234 -8.78 -17.46 2.94
N GLY A 235 -8.61 -16.42 3.76
CA GLY A 235 -7.43 -15.56 3.69
C GLY A 235 -7.44 -14.50 2.58
N ALA A 236 -8.52 -14.37 1.81
CA ALA A 236 -8.70 -13.25 0.89
C ALA A 236 -8.90 -11.94 1.67
N PHE A 237 -8.16 -10.89 1.29
CA PHE A 237 -8.26 -9.57 1.91
C PHE A 237 -9.37 -8.72 1.25
N LEU A 238 -9.52 -8.78 -0.07
CA LEU A 238 -10.56 -8.07 -0.85
C LEU A 238 -11.49 -9.04 -1.62
N PRO A 239 -12.31 -9.88 -0.95
CA PRO A 239 -13.25 -10.77 -1.61
C PRO A 239 -14.58 -10.08 -2.04
N PHE A 240 -14.55 -8.76 -2.23
CA PHE A 240 -15.72 -7.91 -2.52
C PHE A 240 -15.35 -6.82 -3.54
N ASP A 241 -16.36 -6.16 -4.09
CA ASP A 241 -16.17 -5.01 -4.97
C ASP A 241 -16.04 -3.72 -4.14
N PRO A 242 -14.85 -3.09 -4.08
CA PRO A 242 -14.64 -1.91 -3.24
C PRO A 242 -15.37 -0.66 -3.73
N THR A 243 -15.98 -0.69 -4.93
CA THR A 243 -16.79 0.43 -5.44
C THR A 243 -18.20 0.46 -4.85
N THR A 244 -18.68 -0.69 -4.35
CA THR A 244 -20.05 -0.84 -3.82
C THR A 244 -20.10 -1.23 -2.35
N GLU A 245 -18.99 -1.70 -1.78
CA GLU A 245 -18.93 -2.12 -0.37
C GLU A 245 -19.12 -0.97 0.62
N VAL A 246 -19.89 -1.21 1.68
CA VAL A 246 -20.23 -0.22 2.70
C VAL A 246 -19.61 -0.59 4.05
N THR A 247 -19.06 0.40 4.75
CA THR A 247 -18.45 0.22 6.07
C THR A 247 -19.28 0.93 7.14
N THR A 248 -19.31 0.39 8.36
CA THR A 248 -20.13 0.90 9.47
C THR A 248 -19.32 1.37 10.68
N LEU A 249 -17.99 1.23 10.62
CA LEU A 249 -17.10 1.67 11.69
C LEU A 249 -17.02 3.20 11.75
N PRO A 250 -16.83 3.80 12.94
CA PRO A 250 -16.49 5.21 13.07
C PRO A 250 -15.33 5.60 12.15
N TRP A 251 -15.54 6.63 11.34
CA TRP A 251 -14.62 7.01 10.28
C TRP A 251 -14.46 8.52 10.20
N ILE A 252 -13.20 8.97 10.24
CA ILE A 252 -12.84 10.35 9.91
C ILE A 252 -12.19 10.32 8.53
N THR A 253 -12.67 11.15 7.62
CA THR A 253 -12.11 11.28 6.26
C THR A 253 -11.93 12.74 5.91
N GLY A 254 -10.89 13.04 5.13
CA GLY A 254 -10.58 14.41 4.71
C GLY A 254 -9.69 14.45 3.48
N VAL A 255 -9.70 15.59 2.81
CA VAL A 255 -8.82 15.93 1.68
C VAL A 255 -8.29 17.34 1.90
N ASN A 256 -7.10 17.63 1.39
CA ASN A 256 -6.57 18.97 1.38
C ASN A 256 -7.29 19.81 0.30
N ASN A 257 -7.28 21.14 0.46
CA ASN A 257 -7.56 22.02 -0.67
C ASN A 257 -6.41 21.87 -1.69
N LEU A 258 -6.76 21.74 -2.98
CA LEU A 258 -5.78 21.63 -4.08
C LEU A 258 -4.90 20.35 -4.06
N GLU A 259 -5.50 19.16 -3.90
CA GLU A 259 -4.78 17.86 -3.99
C GLU A 259 -3.97 17.68 -5.30
N ALA A 260 -4.52 18.09 -6.45
CA ALA A 260 -3.87 17.88 -7.74
C ALA A 260 -2.60 18.74 -7.95
N PRO A 261 -2.58 20.05 -7.59
CA PRO A 261 -1.37 20.86 -7.65
C PRO A 261 -0.23 20.44 -6.71
N VAL A 262 -0.49 19.79 -5.57
CA VAL A 262 0.58 19.39 -4.63
C VAL A 262 1.55 18.37 -5.26
N MET A 263 1.13 17.69 -6.33
CA MET A 263 1.96 16.72 -7.05
C MET A 263 2.82 17.35 -8.15
N HIS A 264 2.67 18.65 -8.45
CA HIS A 264 3.22 19.28 -9.65
C HIS A 264 3.56 20.77 -9.48
N ASN A 265 4.68 21.22 -10.07
CA ASN A 265 4.99 22.66 -10.22
C ASN A 265 3.94 23.32 -11.13
N ASN A 266 3.75 24.64 -11.09
CA ASN A 266 2.77 25.36 -11.92
C ASN A 266 2.88 24.98 -13.42
N SER A 267 4.10 24.75 -13.91
CA SER A 267 4.37 24.28 -15.28
C SER A 267 3.78 22.91 -15.62
N THR A 268 3.69 21.98 -14.66
CA THR A 268 3.11 20.65 -14.89
C THR A 268 1.59 20.67 -14.85
N THR A 269 0.99 21.60 -14.10
CA THR A 269 -0.47 21.84 -14.16
C THR A 269 -0.87 22.43 -15.51
N GLU A 270 -0.13 23.42 -15.99
CA GLU A 270 -0.34 24.00 -17.34
C GLU A 270 -0.16 22.94 -18.43
N THR A 271 0.92 22.15 -18.37
CA THR A 271 1.15 21.03 -19.32
C THR A 271 0.04 19.99 -19.26
N PHE A 272 -0.48 19.65 -18.07
CA PHE A 272 -1.61 18.72 -17.92
C PHE A 272 -2.88 19.28 -18.56
N ILE A 273 -3.16 20.56 -18.38
CA ILE A 273 -4.32 21.24 -18.98
C ILE A 273 -4.17 21.27 -20.51
N GLU A 274 -3.00 21.65 -21.02
CA GLU A 274 -2.71 21.70 -22.45
C GLU A 274 -2.81 20.33 -23.13
N LYS A 275 -2.44 19.27 -22.42
CA LYS A 275 -2.45 17.89 -22.93
C LYS A 275 -3.58 17.04 -22.36
N ILE A 276 -4.65 17.66 -21.86
CA ILE A 276 -5.69 16.93 -21.11
C ILE A 276 -6.31 15.80 -21.96
N ASP A 277 -6.53 16.02 -23.25
CA ASP A 277 -7.09 14.98 -24.14
C ASP A 277 -6.15 13.79 -24.38
N GLU A 278 -4.83 14.00 -24.24
CA GLU A 278 -3.83 12.93 -24.35
C GLU A 278 -3.63 12.21 -23.01
N VAL A 279 -3.59 12.98 -21.92
CA VAL A 279 -3.22 12.51 -20.58
C VAL A 279 -4.41 11.91 -19.84
N LEU A 280 -5.61 12.49 -19.97
CA LEU A 280 -6.80 12.05 -19.25
C LEU A 280 -7.17 10.60 -19.57
N PRO A 281 -7.16 10.13 -20.84
CA PRO A 281 -7.38 8.71 -21.12
C PRO A 281 -6.33 7.78 -20.51
N LYS A 282 -5.07 8.22 -20.37
CA LYS A 282 -4.00 7.44 -19.72
C LYS A 282 -4.19 7.38 -18.20
N VAL A 283 -4.50 8.52 -17.57
CA VAL A 283 -4.76 8.64 -16.12
C VAL A 283 -6.01 7.85 -15.71
N LEU A 284 -7.08 7.96 -16.50
CA LEU A 284 -8.32 7.22 -16.30
C LEU A 284 -8.23 5.75 -16.77
N SER A 285 -7.07 5.34 -17.31
CA SER A 285 -6.85 4.01 -17.87
C SER A 285 -7.86 3.60 -18.97
N LEU A 286 -8.39 4.58 -19.71
CA LEU A 286 -9.33 4.40 -20.84
C LEU A 286 -8.63 3.94 -22.13
N ASN A 287 -7.34 4.30 -22.31
CA ASN A 287 -6.54 3.98 -23.50
C ASN A 287 -5.38 3.02 -23.23
N ARG A 288 -5.56 2.02 -22.36
CA ARG A 288 -4.61 0.90 -22.30
C ARG A 288 -4.93 -0.09 -23.43
N SER A 289 -4.72 0.34 -24.67
CA SER A 289 -4.50 -0.62 -25.76
C SER A 289 -3.26 -1.42 -25.37
N SER A 290 -3.48 -2.68 -25.00
CA SER A 290 -2.43 -3.65 -24.73
C SER A 290 -1.37 -3.66 -25.82
N PRO A 291 -0.15 -4.06 -25.45
CA PRO A 291 0.40 -5.30 -25.98
C PRO A 291 -0.06 -6.48 -25.14
#